data_AF-A0AAW8YJZ4-F1
#
_entry.id   AF-A0AAW8YJZ4-F1
#
_cell.length_a   1.000
_cell.length_b   1.000
_cell.length_c   1.000
_cell.angle_alpha   90.00
_cell.angle_beta   90.00
_cell.angle_gamma   90.00
#
_symmetry.space_group_name_H-M   'P 1'
#
loop_
_entity.id
_entity.type
_entity.pdbx_description
1 polymer ?
#
loop_
_entity_poly.entity_id
_entity_poly.type
_entity_poly.pdbx_seq_one_letter_code
_entity_poly.pdbx_strand_id
1 'polypeptide(L)'
;MEDVQETKRQFKTKTDLAKSLGIGSRQTLYNRAERNGIDLDKLSFTEEELSILSGKKTSVTTEQASGRMIQDRQEKEALKALKRELEIKNKIIDNLEQDKADLSKKLDKSQQLQDQQQQLSLKDRAELDKLKIELDKYKKIETEEVVIQPSEAKKTPTNTDKTVNKTSNVQLDKQEDKPKKHWWNIFN
;
A
#
# COMPACT_ATOMS: atom_id res chain seq x y z
N MET A 1 -27.77 31.01 -24.95
CA MET A 1 -26.45 31.63 -24.77
C MET A 1 -26.45 32.80 -25.71
N GLU A 2 -26.58 34.03 -25.19
CA GLU A 2 -26.47 35.23 -26.01
C GLU A 2 -25.00 35.44 -26.34
N ASP A 3 -24.68 35.42 -27.63
CA ASP A 3 -23.38 35.85 -28.14
C ASP A 3 -23.26 37.35 -27.85
N VAL A 4 -22.55 37.70 -26.78
CA VAL A 4 -22.13 39.08 -26.52
C VAL A 4 -21.15 39.45 -27.63
N GLN A 5 -21.66 40.08 -28.69
CA GLN A 5 -20.81 40.63 -29.74
C GLN A 5 -19.92 41.70 -29.10
N GLU A 6 -18.66 41.34 -28.83
CA GLU A 6 -17.63 42.30 -28.46
C GLU A 6 -17.53 43.35 -29.56
N THR A 7 -17.90 44.59 -29.23
CA THR A 7 -17.84 45.71 -30.16
C THR A 7 -16.38 46.07 -30.41
N LYS A 8 -15.88 45.68 -31.58
CA LYS A 8 -14.51 45.98 -32.01
C LYS A 8 -14.49 47.28 -32.81
N ARG A 9 -13.62 48.23 -32.43
CA ARG A 9 -13.39 49.46 -33.19
C ARG A 9 -12.11 49.34 -34.00
N GLN A 10 -12.15 49.85 -35.23
CA GLN A 10 -11.03 49.78 -36.16
C GLN A 10 -10.32 51.12 -36.29
N PHE A 11 -8.99 51.08 -36.34
CA PHE A 11 -8.13 52.25 -36.53
C PHE A 11 -7.12 51.97 -37.63
N LYS A 12 -7.02 52.88 -38.60
CA LYS A 12 -6.14 52.74 -39.76
C LYS A 12 -4.67 52.98 -39.42
N THR A 13 -4.41 53.87 -38.46
CA THR A 13 -3.05 54.19 -38.03
C THR A 13 -2.94 54.30 -36.51
N LYS A 14 -1.75 54.04 -35.99
CA LYS A 14 -1.41 54.24 -34.56
C LYS A 14 -1.58 55.70 -34.13
N THR A 15 -1.46 56.64 -35.07
CA THR A 15 -1.72 58.07 -34.83
C THR A 15 -3.20 58.33 -34.62
N ASP A 16 -4.07 57.71 -35.42
CA ASP A 16 -5.53 57.86 -35.29
C ASP A 16 -6.03 57.25 -33.98
N LEU A 17 -5.49 56.08 -33.62
CA LEU A 17 -5.74 55.44 -32.32
C LEU A 17 -5.31 56.34 -31.15
N ALA A 18 -4.12 56.93 -31.21
CA ALA A 18 -3.66 57.85 -30.16
C ALA A 18 -4.58 59.09 -30.04
N LYS A 19 -5.01 59.66 -31.18
CA LYS A 19 -5.92 60.81 -31.20
C LYS A 19 -7.30 60.46 -30.65
N SER A 20 -7.90 59.34 -31.05
CA SER A 20 -9.22 58.92 -30.57
C SER A 20 -9.24 58.65 -29.07
N LEU A 21 -8.10 58.21 -28.52
CA LEU A 21 -7.93 57.94 -27.10
C LEU A 21 -7.52 59.18 -26.28
N GLY A 22 -7.32 60.35 -26.92
CA GLY A 22 -6.88 61.57 -26.25
C GLY A 22 -5.43 61.53 -25.74
N ILE A 23 -4.57 60.72 -26.37
CA ILE A 23 -3.18 60.53 -25.97
C ILE A 23 -2.31 61.50 -26.78
N GLY A 24 -1.64 62.43 -26.11
CA GLY A 24 -0.83 63.47 -26.75
C GLY A 24 0.45 63.00 -27.45
N SER A 25 0.87 61.74 -27.27
CA SER A 25 2.07 61.19 -27.90
C SER A 25 1.93 59.70 -28.20
N ARG A 26 2.43 59.28 -29.38
CA ARG A 26 2.53 57.86 -29.77
C ARG A 26 3.41 57.07 -28.82
N GLN A 27 4.43 57.68 -28.23
CA GLN A 27 5.29 57.00 -27.25
C GLN A 27 4.49 56.55 -26.03
N THR A 28 3.58 57.38 -25.56
CA THR A 28 2.71 57.06 -24.42
C THR A 28 1.78 55.89 -24.75
N LEU A 29 1.27 55.81 -26.00
CA LEU A 29 0.47 54.68 -26.47
C LEU A 29 1.29 53.38 -26.46
N TYR A 30 2.51 53.38 -27.04
CA TYR A 30 3.39 52.21 -27.04
C TYR A 30 3.74 51.74 -25.62
N ASN A 31 4.15 52.66 -24.75
CA ASN A 31 4.50 52.33 -23.36
C ASN A 31 3.31 51.73 -22.60
N ARG A 32 2.08 52.18 -22.88
CA ARG A 32 0.87 51.61 -22.25
C ARG A 32 0.52 50.24 -22.82
N ALA A 33 0.69 50.05 -24.12
CA ALA A 33 0.44 48.77 -24.78
C ALA A 33 1.42 47.70 -24.29
N GLU A 34 2.71 48.02 -24.21
CA GLU A 34 3.75 47.11 -23.72
C GLU A 34 3.49 46.68 -22.27
N ARG A 35 3.14 47.64 -21.39
CA ARG A 35 2.83 47.35 -19.98
C ARG A 35 1.62 46.46 -19.77
N ASN A 36 0.67 46.44 -20.72
CA ASN A 36 -0.57 45.67 -20.62
C ASN A 36 -0.63 44.50 -21.60
N GLY A 37 0.47 44.20 -22.31
CA GLY A 37 0.53 43.11 -23.28
C GLY A 37 -0.43 43.26 -24.48
N ILE A 38 -0.76 44.49 -24.88
CA ILE A 38 -1.67 44.76 -25.99
C ILE A 38 -0.86 44.90 -27.29
N ASP A 39 -1.19 44.09 -28.30
CA ASP A 39 -0.62 44.24 -29.63
C ASP A 39 -1.18 45.49 -30.34
N LEU A 40 -0.30 46.35 -30.86
CA LEU A 40 -0.66 47.57 -31.60
C LEU A 40 -0.59 47.41 -33.12
N ASP A 41 -0.14 46.26 -33.62
CA ASP A 41 -0.06 45.99 -35.07
C ASP A 41 -1.40 45.50 -35.63
N LYS A 42 -2.33 45.08 -34.76
CA LYS A 42 -3.72 44.83 -35.13
C LYS A 42 -4.48 46.12 -35.44
N LEU A 43 -5.42 46.02 -36.37
CA LEU A 43 -6.26 47.15 -36.80
C LEU A 43 -7.55 47.29 -35.99
N SER A 44 -7.92 46.28 -35.19
CA SER A 44 -9.16 46.25 -34.42
C SER A 44 -8.90 46.02 -32.93
N PHE A 45 -9.55 46.81 -32.09
CA PHE A 45 -9.39 46.78 -30.63
C PHE A 45 -10.75 46.62 -29.95
N THR A 46 -10.78 45.87 -28.85
CA THR A 46 -11.97 45.78 -27.99
C THR A 46 -12.11 47.04 -27.15
N GLU A 47 -13.32 47.31 -26.65
CA GLU A 47 -13.56 48.47 -25.77
C GLU A 47 -12.71 48.40 -24.48
N GLU A 48 -12.43 47.19 -23.97
CA GLU A 48 -11.54 46.97 -22.83
C GLU A 48 -10.11 47.41 -23.13
N GLU A 49 -9.57 47.02 -24.28
CA GLU A 49 -8.23 47.41 -24.72
C GLU A 49 -8.12 48.92 -24.93
N LEU A 50 -9.14 49.54 -25.52
CA LEU A 50 -9.21 50.99 -25.70
C LEU A 50 -9.27 51.73 -24.36
N SER A 51 -10.01 51.19 -23.39
CA SER A 51 -10.09 51.73 -22.03
C SER A 51 -8.72 51.70 -21.35
N ILE A 52 -8.02 50.56 -21.40
CA ILE A 52 -6.66 50.38 -20.87
C ILE A 52 -5.68 51.35 -21.55
N LEU A 53 -5.69 51.43 -22.88
CA LEU A 53 -4.79 52.29 -23.65
C LEU A 53 -5.07 53.78 -23.41
N SER A 54 -6.32 54.18 -23.20
CA SER A 54 -6.71 55.57 -22.91
C SER A 54 -6.11 56.08 -21.60
N GLY A 55 -5.83 55.19 -20.64
CA GLY A 55 -5.34 55.54 -19.31
C GLY A 55 -6.34 56.37 -18.50
N LYS A 56 -7.59 56.50 -18.95
CA LYS A 56 -8.67 57.02 -18.12
C LYS A 56 -8.93 55.98 -17.04
N LYS A 57 -8.71 56.35 -15.78
CA LYS A 57 -9.09 55.52 -14.64
C LYS A 57 -10.61 55.42 -14.62
N THR A 58 -11.18 54.42 -15.27
CA THR A 58 -12.50 53.94 -14.90
C THR A 58 -12.35 53.36 -13.49
N SER A 59 -13.10 53.85 -12.50
CA SER A 59 -12.95 53.41 -11.10
C SER A 59 -13.01 51.89 -10.93
N VAL A 60 -13.67 51.21 -11.88
CA VAL A 60 -13.76 49.76 -12.07
C VAL A 60 -12.39 49.04 -12.11
N THR A 61 -11.33 49.63 -12.68
CA THR A 61 -10.04 48.94 -12.89
C THR A 61 -9.15 48.89 -11.64
N THR A 62 -9.28 49.87 -10.73
CA THR A 62 -8.47 49.94 -9.50
C THR A 62 -8.90 48.88 -8.48
N GLU A 63 -10.20 48.61 -8.37
CA GLU A 63 -10.74 47.55 -7.50
C GLU A 63 -10.44 46.16 -8.06
N GLN A 64 -10.51 45.98 -9.39
CA GLN A 64 -10.13 44.73 -10.07
C GLN A 64 -8.63 44.41 -9.93
N ALA A 65 -7.75 45.41 -9.97
CA ALA A 65 -6.31 45.21 -9.77
C ALA A 65 -5.97 44.81 -8.32
N SER A 66 -6.63 45.41 -7.33
CA SER A 66 -6.50 44.98 -5.93
C SER A 66 -7.10 43.59 -5.69
N GLY A 67 -8.22 43.27 -6.34
CA GLY A 67 -8.85 41.95 -6.29
C GLY A 67 -7.95 40.86 -6.88
N ARG A 68 -7.33 41.12 -8.03
CA ARG A 68 -6.35 40.20 -8.66
C ARG A 68 -5.14 39.95 -7.77
N MET A 69 -4.57 40.98 -7.14
CA MET A 69 -3.44 40.78 -6.22
C MET A 69 -3.79 39.97 -4.96
N ILE A 70 -5.02 40.12 -4.43
CA ILE A 70 -5.49 39.32 -3.30
C ILE A 70 -5.71 37.87 -3.75
N GLN A 71 -6.30 37.67 -4.92
CA GLN A 71 -6.54 36.35 -5.49
C GLN A 71 -5.22 35.61 -5.79
N ASP A 72 -4.26 36.26 -6.43
CA ASP A 72 -2.93 35.68 -6.71
C ASP A 72 -2.21 35.26 -5.42
N ARG A 73 -2.37 36.04 -4.34
CA ARG A 73 -1.79 35.70 -3.02
C ARG A 73 -2.47 34.48 -2.41
N GLN A 74 -3.79 34.41 -2.46
CA GLN A 74 -4.57 33.26 -1.97
C GLN A 74 -4.25 32.00 -2.77
N GLU A 75 -4.17 32.10 -4.10
CA GLU A 75 -3.80 30.98 -4.98
C GLU A 75 -2.37 30.49 -4.70
N LYS A 76 -1.43 31.40 -4.45
CA LYS A 76 -0.05 31.05 -4.09
C LYS A 76 0.05 30.37 -2.72
N GLU A 77 -0.73 30.83 -1.74
CA GLU A 77 -0.81 30.19 -0.42
C GLU A 77 -1.46 28.79 -0.52
N ALA A 78 -2.53 28.64 -1.31
CA ALA A 78 -3.16 27.35 -1.60
C ALA A 78 -2.20 26.39 -2.32
N LEU A 79 -1.46 26.85 -3.32
CA LEU A 79 -0.42 26.07 -4.01
C LEU A 79 0.67 25.62 -3.04
N LYS A 80 1.08 26.47 -2.10
CA LYS A 80 2.07 26.11 -1.07
C LYS A 80 1.54 25.05 -0.11
N ALA A 81 0.27 25.16 0.29
CA ALA A 81 -0.38 24.15 1.13
C ALA A 81 -0.47 22.80 0.40
N LEU A 82 -0.89 22.82 -0.86
CA LEU A 82 -1.04 21.62 -1.69
C LEU A 82 0.30 20.93 -1.96
N LYS A 83 1.38 21.70 -2.17
CA LYS A 83 2.74 21.16 -2.27
C LYS A 83 3.21 20.47 -0.98
N ARG A 84 2.90 21.03 0.18
CA ARG A 84 3.21 20.39 1.48
C ARG A 84 2.42 19.10 1.67
N GLU A 85 1.14 19.11 1.30
CA GLU A 85 0.30 17.91 1.38
C GLU A 85 0.82 16.80 0.46
N LEU A 86 1.24 17.14 -0.77
CA LEU A 86 1.90 16.21 -1.68
C LEU A 86 3.21 15.65 -1.10
N GLU A 87 4.04 16.49 -0.48
CA GLU A 87 5.27 16.03 0.15
C GLU A 87 5.01 15.05 1.30
N ILE A 88 4.00 15.31 2.13
CA ILE A 88 3.58 14.40 3.21
C ILE A 88 3.06 13.08 2.62
N LYS A 89 2.20 13.14 1.60
CA LYS A 89 1.66 11.94 0.94
C LYS A 89 2.77 11.10 0.31
N ASN A 90 3.76 11.72 -0.32
CA ASN A 90 4.91 11.01 -0.88
C ASN A 90 5.72 10.30 0.20
N LYS A 91 5.99 10.95 1.34
CA LYS A 91 6.66 10.28 2.48
C LYS A 91 5.86 9.09 3.01
N ILE A 92 4.53 9.19 3.03
CA ILE A 92 3.67 8.07 3.41
C ILE A 92 3.78 6.92 2.39
N ILE A 93 3.81 7.24 1.10
CA ILE A 93 4.00 6.24 0.03
C ILE A 93 5.33 5.53 0.21
N ASP A 94 6.43 6.26 0.39
CA ASP A 94 7.77 5.68 0.58
C ASP A 94 7.79 4.71 1.78
N ASN A 95 7.18 5.11 2.89
CA ASN A 95 7.06 4.25 4.08
C ASN A 95 6.22 2.99 3.80
N LEU A 96 5.09 3.12 3.10
CA LEU A 96 4.24 1.99 2.74
C LEU A 96 4.93 1.02 1.77
N GLU A 97 5.75 1.54 0.86
CA GLU A 97 6.56 0.73 -0.05
C GLU A 97 7.62 -0.07 0.72
N GLN A 98 8.27 0.55 1.71
CA GLN A 98 9.20 -0.11 2.60
C GLN A 98 8.51 -1.21 3.42
N ASP A 99 7.37 -0.90 4.05
CA ASP A 99 6.58 -1.87 4.81
C ASP A 99 6.14 -3.06 3.95
N LYS A 100 5.72 -2.79 2.70
CA LYS A 100 5.37 -3.83 1.73
C LYS A 100 6.56 -4.72 1.41
N ALA A 101 7.75 -4.14 1.19
CA ALA A 101 8.95 -4.92 0.94
C ALA A 101 9.33 -5.82 2.12
N ASP A 102 9.21 -5.31 3.35
CA ASP A 102 9.52 -6.08 4.55
C ASP A 102 8.47 -7.17 4.84
N LEU A 103 7.19 -6.90 4.59
CA LEU A 103 6.14 -7.92 4.65
C LEU A 103 6.36 -9.02 3.60
N SER A 104 6.76 -8.66 2.37
CA SER A 104 7.08 -9.64 1.33
C SER A 104 8.22 -10.56 1.76
N LYS A 105 9.31 -10.01 2.32
CA LYS A 105 10.42 -10.81 2.84
C LYS A 105 9.98 -11.75 3.97
N LYS A 106 9.12 -11.28 4.87
CA LYS A 106 8.55 -12.11 5.95
C LYS A 106 7.69 -13.24 5.39
N LEU A 107 6.89 -12.96 4.37
CA LEU A 107 6.07 -13.95 3.69
C LEU A 107 6.95 -15.02 3.01
N ASP A 108 7.97 -14.62 2.27
CA ASP A 108 8.90 -15.54 1.61
C ASP A 108 9.60 -16.45 2.62
N LYS A 109 10.08 -15.89 3.74
CA LYS A 109 10.67 -16.66 4.83
C LYS A 109 9.68 -17.62 5.47
N SER A 110 8.43 -17.19 5.67
CA SER A 110 7.37 -18.05 6.20
C SER A 110 7.08 -19.21 5.26
N GLN A 111 7.04 -18.98 3.95
CA GLN A 111 6.82 -20.02 2.95
C GLN A 111 7.97 -21.03 2.94
N GLN A 112 9.22 -20.56 2.98
CA GLN A 112 10.39 -21.44 3.06
C GLN A 112 10.34 -22.35 4.30
N LEU A 113 9.96 -21.81 5.46
CA LEU A 113 9.82 -22.61 6.68
C LEU A 113 8.67 -23.61 6.58
N GLN A 114 7.56 -23.24 5.93
CA GLN A 114 6.45 -24.16 5.69
C GLN A 114 6.87 -25.31 4.79
N ASP A 115 7.58 -25.03 3.70
CA ASP A 115 8.08 -26.03 2.76
C ASP A 115 9.07 -26.97 3.47
N GLN A 116 9.97 -26.43 4.29
CA GLN A 116 10.90 -27.22 5.10
C GLN A 116 10.16 -28.14 6.07
N GLN A 117 9.12 -27.64 6.75
CA GLN A 117 8.32 -28.42 7.68
C GLN A 117 7.56 -29.55 6.97
N GLN A 118 7.01 -29.30 5.79
CA GLN A 118 6.36 -30.31 4.97
C GLN A 118 7.34 -31.41 4.54
N GLN A 119 8.55 -31.04 4.09
CA GLN A 119 9.58 -32.01 3.73
C GLN A 119 10.01 -32.89 4.90
N LEU A 120 10.23 -32.31 6.09
CA LEU A 120 10.56 -33.07 7.30
C LEU A 120 9.43 -34.02 7.66
N SER A 121 8.18 -33.54 7.64
CA SER A 121 7.02 -34.37 7.96
C SER A 121 6.86 -35.56 7.00
N LEU A 122 7.15 -35.38 5.71
CA LEU A 122 7.16 -36.47 4.73
C LEU A 122 8.30 -37.47 4.98
N LYS A 123 9.48 -37.00 5.37
CA LYS A 123 10.62 -37.88 5.72
C LYS A 123 10.30 -38.72 6.96
N ASP A 124 9.79 -38.09 8.02
CA ASP A 124 9.40 -38.78 9.25
C ASP A 124 8.33 -39.85 8.96
N ARG A 125 7.34 -39.51 8.12
CA ARG A 125 6.32 -40.46 7.66
C ARG A 125 6.93 -41.67 6.96
N ALA A 126 7.85 -41.44 6.02
CA ALA A 126 8.51 -42.50 5.27
C ALA A 126 9.39 -43.39 6.17
N GLU A 127 10.06 -42.83 7.16
CA GLU A 127 10.85 -43.58 8.14
C GLU A 127 9.96 -44.43 9.05
N LEU A 128 8.84 -43.87 9.53
CA LEU A 128 7.84 -44.62 10.30
C LEU A 128 7.26 -45.78 9.50
N ASP A 129 6.94 -45.58 8.22
CA ASP A 129 6.44 -46.65 7.35
C ASP A 129 7.47 -47.76 7.15
N LYS A 130 8.77 -47.41 6.99
CA LYS A 130 9.86 -48.40 6.93
C LYS A 130 9.97 -49.22 8.21
N LEU A 131 10.00 -48.55 9.37
CA LEU A 131 10.08 -49.21 10.67
C LEU A 131 8.87 -50.12 10.92
N LYS A 132 7.68 -49.70 10.48
CA LYS A 132 6.47 -50.52 10.58
C LYS A 132 6.57 -51.79 9.75
N ILE A 133 7.03 -51.67 8.50
CA ILE A 133 7.27 -52.84 7.62
C ILE A 133 8.29 -53.79 8.26
N GLU A 134 9.36 -53.24 8.82
CA GLU A 134 10.40 -54.04 9.48
C GLU A 134 9.90 -54.74 10.73
N LEU A 135 9.12 -54.05 11.57
CA LEU A 135 8.44 -54.63 12.73
C LEU A 135 7.50 -55.77 12.33
N ASP A 136 6.72 -55.58 11.25
CA ASP A 136 5.80 -56.61 10.75
C ASP A 136 6.56 -57.84 10.22
N LYS A 137 7.77 -57.68 9.67
CA LYS A 137 8.63 -58.82 9.29
C LYS A 137 9.09 -59.59 10.52
N TYR A 138 9.59 -58.91 11.56
CA TYR A 138 10.04 -59.57 12.79
C TYR A 138 8.91 -60.36 13.47
N LYS A 139 7.70 -59.79 13.54
CA LYS A 139 6.53 -60.49 14.08
C LYS A 139 6.19 -61.77 13.32
N LYS A 140 6.30 -61.76 11.98
CA LYS A 140 6.05 -62.96 11.17
C LYS A 140 7.06 -64.06 11.45
N ILE A 141 8.34 -63.71 11.58
CA ILE A 141 9.42 -64.65 11.91
C ILE A 141 9.18 -65.28 13.29
N GLU A 142 8.82 -64.45 14.29
CA GLU A 142 8.52 -64.91 15.65
C GLU A 142 7.30 -65.87 15.69
N THR A 143 6.31 -65.68 14.82
CA THR A 143 5.17 -66.61 14.68
C THR A 143 5.50 -67.88 13.90
N GLU A 144 6.46 -67.87 12.98
CA GLU A 144 6.86 -69.06 12.20
C GLU A 144 7.81 -69.98 13.00
N GLU A 145 8.62 -69.44 13.91
CA GLU A 145 9.50 -70.22 14.79
C GLU A 145 8.72 -71.06 15.84
N VAL A 146 7.51 -70.65 16.21
CA VAL A 146 6.69 -71.34 17.25
C VAL A 146 5.92 -72.57 16.70
N VAL A 147 5.90 -72.80 15.37
CA VAL A 147 5.01 -73.80 14.74
C VAL A 147 5.67 -75.18 14.47
N ILE A 148 6.94 -75.40 14.84
CA ILE A 148 7.64 -76.66 14.52
C ILE A 148 7.63 -77.69 15.69
N GLN A 149 6.55 -78.49 15.71
CA GLN A 149 6.40 -79.93 16.12
C GLN A 149 6.44 -80.39 17.61
N PRO A 150 5.90 -81.59 17.97
CA PRO A 150 4.75 -82.36 17.45
C PRO A 150 3.76 -82.85 18.54
N SER A 151 2.66 -83.44 18.09
CA SER A 151 1.64 -84.17 18.86
C SER A 151 2.18 -85.41 19.58
N GLU A 152 1.71 -85.71 20.82
CA GLU A 152 1.20 -87.04 21.22
C GLU A 152 0.60 -87.10 22.66
N ALA A 153 -0.58 -87.73 22.73
CA ALA A 153 -1.26 -88.52 23.77
C ALA A 153 -1.06 -88.35 25.32
N LYS A 154 -2.20 -88.06 25.97
CA LYS A 154 -2.82 -88.68 27.19
C LYS A 154 -1.95 -89.02 28.44
N LYS A 155 -2.32 -88.44 29.60
CA LYS A 155 -3.04 -89.08 30.75
C LYS A 155 -3.09 -88.12 31.97
N THR A 156 -4.05 -88.38 32.86
CA THR A 156 -4.69 -87.51 33.88
C THR A 156 -3.93 -87.47 35.25
N PRO A 157 -4.52 -86.99 36.38
CA PRO A 157 -4.10 -85.76 37.09
C PRO A 157 -3.52 -86.02 38.50
N THR A 158 -2.69 -85.13 39.07
CA THR A 158 -2.49 -85.10 40.53
C THR A 158 -2.12 -83.70 41.04
N ASN A 159 -2.61 -83.45 42.24
CA ASN A 159 -2.74 -82.23 43.02
C ASN A 159 -1.46 -81.42 43.31
N THR A 160 -1.73 -80.13 43.58
CA THR A 160 -1.01 -79.19 44.47
C THR A 160 0.49 -78.98 44.26
N ASP A 161 0.85 -77.77 43.80
CA ASP A 161 1.50 -76.84 44.72
C ASP A 161 1.33 -75.37 44.33
N LYS A 162 1.34 -74.52 45.35
CA LYS A 162 1.07 -73.08 45.32
C LYS A 162 2.13 -72.33 44.52
N THR A 163 1.72 -71.45 43.59
CA THR A 163 2.51 -70.25 43.26
C THR A 163 1.62 -69.05 42.93
N VAL A 164 1.45 -68.22 43.95
CA VAL A 164 1.34 -66.75 43.96
C VAL A 164 0.87 -66.08 42.65
N ASN A 165 -0.43 -65.75 42.61
CA ASN A 165 -0.91 -64.61 41.82
C ASN A 165 -0.29 -63.32 42.40
N LYS A 166 0.50 -62.62 41.58
CA LYS A 166 0.74 -61.19 41.75
C LYS A 166 0.32 -60.47 40.47
N THR A 167 -0.96 -60.11 40.43
CA THR A 167 -1.47 -59.00 39.64
C THR A 167 -0.82 -57.72 40.15
N SER A 168 0.30 -57.33 39.54
CA SER A 168 0.82 -55.97 39.71
C SER A 168 0.10 -55.06 38.73
N ASN A 169 -0.95 -54.45 39.27
CA ASN A 169 -1.64 -53.29 38.75
C ASN A 169 -0.63 -52.15 38.62
N VAL A 170 -0.04 -51.94 37.44
CA VAL A 170 0.79 -50.74 37.20
C VAL A 170 -0.17 -49.62 36.84
N GLN A 171 -0.41 -48.76 37.84
CA GLN A 171 -1.09 -47.49 37.69
C GLN A 171 -0.40 -46.68 36.58
N LEU A 172 -1.17 -46.28 35.56
CA LEU A 172 -0.80 -45.16 34.71
C LEU A 172 -0.74 -43.92 35.62
N ASP A 173 0.46 -43.46 35.94
CA ASP A 173 0.66 -42.09 36.41
C ASP A 173 0.21 -41.16 35.28
N LYS A 174 -0.99 -40.59 35.44
CA LYS A 174 -1.38 -39.39 34.71
C LYS A 174 -0.50 -38.26 35.20
N GLN A 175 0.64 -38.07 34.55
CA GLN A 175 1.37 -36.84 34.65
C GLN A 175 0.57 -35.78 33.86
N GLU A 176 -0.36 -35.12 34.55
CA GLU A 176 -0.98 -33.88 34.09
C GLU A 176 0.12 -32.83 33.93
N ASP A 177 0.72 -32.79 32.74
CA ASP A 177 1.66 -31.74 32.38
C ASP A 177 0.85 -30.46 32.13
N LYS A 178 0.67 -29.69 33.22
CA LYS A 178 0.03 -28.38 33.19
C LYS A 178 0.75 -27.51 32.15
N PRO A 179 0.04 -26.84 31.22
CA PRO A 179 0.69 -25.94 30.28
C PRO A 179 1.36 -24.81 31.07
N LYS A 180 2.69 -24.70 30.95
CA LYS A 180 3.48 -23.59 31.50
C LYS A 180 2.94 -22.29 30.89
N LYS A 181 2.20 -21.52 31.68
CA LYS A 181 1.78 -20.15 31.35
C LYS A 181 3.02 -19.29 31.10
N HIS A 182 3.44 -19.13 29.85
CA HIS A 182 4.40 -18.11 29.46
C HIS A 182 3.62 -16.81 29.26
N TRP A 183 3.75 -15.91 30.24
CA TRP A 183 3.31 -14.53 30.12
C TRP A 183 4.18 -13.83 29.09
N TRP A 184 3.61 -13.51 27.93
CA TRP A 184 4.17 -12.48 27.05
C TRP A 184 3.71 -11.12 27.58
N ASN A 185 4.60 -10.42 28.27
CA ASN A 185 4.46 -8.98 28.53
C ASN A 185 4.87 -8.25 27.24
N ILE A 186 3.89 -7.77 26.47
CA ILE A 186 4.13 -6.82 25.37
C ILE A 186 3.32 -5.56 25.68
N PHE A 187 3.85 -4.69 26.52
CA PHE A 187 3.61 -3.25 26.51
C PHE A 187 4.66 -2.59 27.43
N ASN A 188 5.61 -1.88 26.83
CA ASN A 188 6.27 -0.70 27.36
C ASN A 188 6.89 0.05 26.17
#